data_AF-A0A537SB76-F1
#
_entry.id   AF-A0A537SB76-F1
#
_cell.length_a   1.000
_cell.length_b   1.000
_cell.length_c   1.000
_cell.angle_alpha   90.00
_cell.angle_beta   90.00
_cell.angle_gamma   90.00
#
_symmetry.space_group_name_H-M   'P 1'
#
loop_
_entity.id
_entity.type
_entity.pdbx_description
1 polymer ?
#
loop_
_entity_poly.entity_id
_entity_poly.type
_entity_poly.pdbx_seq_one_letter_code
_entity_poly.pdbx_strand_id
1 'polypeptide(L)'
;MAHIYKYTILTAIPDPRRGERVNVGIIVFKDDGLDVRFRQASAKLKVLTGTTLESRIHTVENLIKGTFEPAIPAEDVLKRIATLDP
;
A
#
# COMPACT_ATOMS: atom_id res chain seq x y z
N MET A 1 -27.86 -3.67 1.24
CA MET A 1 -27.39 -2.87 0.09
C MET A 1 -25.91 -3.19 -0.11
N ALA A 2 -25.46 -3.51 -1.32
CA ALA A 2 -24.05 -3.81 -1.54
C ALA A 2 -23.25 -2.49 -1.65
N HIS A 3 -22.24 -2.31 -0.81
CA HIS A 3 -21.32 -1.18 -0.93
C HIS A 3 -20.18 -1.57 -1.87
N ILE A 4 -20.00 -0.81 -2.96
CA ILE A 4 -18.91 -1.02 -3.93
C ILE A 4 -17.86 0.04 -3.66
N TYR A 5 -16.64 -0.39 -3.36
CA TYR A 5 -15.51 0.49 -3.09
C TYR A 5 -14.44 0.33 -4.16
N LYS A 6 -13.81 1.44 -4.53
CA LYS A 6 -12.56 1.41 -5.30
C LYS A 6 -11.45 0.87 -4.41
N TYR A 7 -10.49 0.16 -5.00
CA TYR A 7 -9.35 -0.37 -4.28
C TYR A 7 -8.12 -0.43 -5.17
N THR A 8 -6.94 -0.50 -4.56
CA THR A 8 -5.67 -0.81 -5.24
C THR A 8 -4.85 -1.81 -4.44
N ILE A 9 -4.03 -2.59 -5.14
CA ILE A 9 -3.12 -3.56 -4.52
C ILE A 9 -1.75 -2.93 -4.35
N LEU A 10 -1.21 -3.02 -3.13
CA LEU A 10 0.15 -2.61 -2.83
C LEU A 10 1.09 -3.75 -3.21
N THR A 11 1.99 -3.45 -4.14
CA THR A 11 2.96 -4.41 -4.68
C THR A 11 4.36 -3.97 -4.29
N ALA A 12 5.15 -4.88 -3.74
CA ALA A 12 6.57 -4.67 -3.53
C ALA A 12 7.38 -5.33 -4.65
N ILE A 13 8.55 -4.76 -4.95
CA ILE A 13 9.58 -5.32 -5.82
C ILE A 13 10.79 -5.62 -4.92
N PRO A 14 10.91 -6.84 -4.37
CA PRO A 14 11.96 -7.17 -3.40
C PRO A 14 13.36 -7.15 -4.03
N ASP A 15 13.46 -7.65 -5.26
CA ASP A 15 14.68 -7.63 -6.06
C ASP A 15 14.36 -7.18 -7.49
N PRO A 16 14.78 -5.97 -7.89
CA PRO A 16 14.50 -5.43 -9.21
C PRO A 16 15.20 -6.21 -10.33
N ARG A 17 16.25 -6.99 -10.03
CA ARG A 17 16.99 -7.81 -11.02
C ARG A 17 16.28 -9.12 -11.32
N ARG A 18 15.53 -9.65 -10.35
CA ARG A 18 14.79 -10.92 -10.48
C ARG A 18 13.41 -10.73 -11.12
N GLY A 19 12.95 -9.49 -11.29
CA GLY A 19 11.63 -9.17 -11.85
C GLY A 19 10.46 -9.59 -10.95
N GLU A 20 10.74 -9.95 -9.69
CA GLU A 20 9.73 -10.43 -8.76
C GLU A 20 8.82 -9.30 -8.28
N ARG A 21 7.52 -9.55 -8.32
CA ARG A 21 6.47 -8.65 -7.81
C ARG A 21 5.60 -9.42 -6.84
N VAL A 22 5.44 -8.90 -5.64
CA VAL A 22 4.66 -9.55 -4.58
C VAL A 22 3.63 -8.60 -4.02
N ASN A 23 2.38 -9.06 -3.94
CA ASN A 23 1.31 -8.34 -3.29
C ASN A 23 1.53 -8.37 -1.77
N VAL A 24 1.73 -7.19 -1.19
CA VAL A 24 2.02 -6.98 0.23
C VAL A 24 0.86 -6.31 0.97
N GLY A 25 -0.09 -5.70 0.24
CA GLY A 25 -1.22 -5.07 0.87
C GLY A 25 -2.32 -4.63 -0.08
N ILE A 26 -3.32 -3.96 0.48
CA ILE A 26 -4.47 -3.40 -0.22
C ILE A 26 -4.84 -2.07 0.41
N ILE A 27 -5.25 -1.12 -0.43
CA ILE A 27 -5.92 0.11 -0.02
C ILE A 27 -7.36 0.03 -0.52
N VAL A 28 -8.31 0.25 0.37
CA VAL A 28 -9.73 0.43 0.03
C VAL A 28 -10.10 1.89 0.27
N PHE A 29 -10.63 2.55 -0.76
CA PHE A 29 -11.06 3.94 -0.71
C PHE A 29 -12.52 3.99 -0.24
N LYS A 30 -12.75 4.49 0.97
CA LYS A 30 -14.07 4.71 1.57
C LYS A 30 -14.43 6.18 1.49
N ASP A 31 -15.70 6.49 1.72
CA ASP A 31 -16.20 7.86 1.71
C ASP A 31 -15.57 8.72 2.84
N ASP A 32 -15.20 8.08 3.95
CA ASP A 32 -14.68 8.70 5.17
C ASP A 32 -13.18 8.46 5.42
N GLY A 33 -12.51 7.68 4.57
CA GLY A 33 -11.13 7.31 4.83
C GLY A 33 -10.50 6.31 3.87
N LEU A 34 -9.24 5.97 4.17
CA LEU A 34 -8.54 4.85 3.56
C LEU A 34 -8.45 3.69 4.56
N ASP A 35 -8.82 2.49 4.12
CA ASP A 35 -8.50 1.25 4.83
C ASP A 35 -7.27 0.62 4.18
N VAL A 36 -6.12 0.81 4.84
CA VAL A 36 -4.82 0.33 4.39
C VAL A 36 -4.46 -0.92 5.18
N ARG A 37 -4.16 -2.03 4.48
CA ARG A 37 -3.82 -3.30 5.13
C ARG A 37 -2.59 -3.94 4.51
N PHE A 38 -1.58 -4.24 5.34
CA PHE A 38 -0.33 -4.91 4.97
C PHE A 38 -0.23 -6.35 5.50
N ARG A 39 -1.32 -7.13 5.45
CA ARG A 39 -1.34 -8.46 6.09
C ARG A 39 -0.21 -9.36 5.57
N GLN A 40 0.60 -9.86 6.51
CA GLN A 40 1.77 -10.71 6.26
C GLN A 40 2.89 -10.08 5.40
N ALA A 41 2.85 -8.76 5.15
CA ALA A 41 3.87 -8.09 4.34
C ALA A 41 5.28 -8.30 4.88
N SER A 42 5.48 -8.12 6.20
CA SER A 42 6.79 -8.27 6.86
C SER A 42 7.33 -9.70 6.68
N ALA A 43 6.49 -10.72 6.89
CA ALA A 43 6.88 -12.11 6.72
C ALA A 43 7.23 -12.46 5.26
N LYS A 44 6.38 -12.06 4.30
CA LYS A 44 6.62 -12.28 2.87
C LYS A 44 7.92 -11.63 2.42
N LEU A 45 8.13 -10.37 2.80
CA LEU A 45 9.32 -9.63 2.42
C LEU A 45 10.57 -10.21 3.06
N LYS A 46 10.53 -10.59 4.34
CA LYS A 46 11.67 -11.25 5.01
C LYS A 46 12.09 -12.53 4.30
N VAL A 47 11.15 -13.34 3.82
CA VAL A 47 11.47 -14.57 3.07
C VAL A 47 12.12 -14.25 1.72
N LEU A 48 11.69 -13.18 1.05
CA LEU A 48 12.17 -12.83 -0.30
C LEU A 48 13.48 -12.03 -0.28
N THR A 49 13.69 -11.17 0.71
CA THR A 49 14.84 -10.28 0.81
C THR A 49 15.89 -10.74 1.83
N GLY A 50 15.54 -11.67 2.72
CA GLY A 50 16.36 -12.01 3.90
C GLY A 50 16.43 -10.90 4.95
N THR A 51 15.73 -9.78 4.77
CA THR A 51 15.81 -8.59 5.62
C THR A 51 14.47 -8.25 6.28
N THR A 52 14.51 -7.77 7.51
CA THR A 52 13.30 -7.29 8.21
C THR A 52 12.98 -5.88 7.74
N LEU A 53 11.79 -5.67 7.18
CA LEU A 53 11.35 -4.39 6.61
C LEU A 53 10.14 -3.78 7.35
N GLU A 54 9.86 -4.23 8.57
CA GLU A 54 8.67 -3.85 9.35
C GLU A 54 8.57 -2.35 9.59
N SER A 55 9.67 -1.70 9.98
CA SER A 55 9.71 -0.24 10.17
C SER A 55 9.34 0.51 8.88
N ARG A 56 9.86 0.08 7.73
CA ARG A 56 9.52 0.67 6.42
C ARG A 56 8.06 0.47 6.06
N ILE A 57 7.50 -0.71 6.32
CA ILE A 57 6.07 -0.97 6.10
C ILE A 57 5.23 0.01 6.93
N HIS A 58 5.59 0.21 8.20
CA HIS A 58 4.88 1.12 9.09
C HIS A 58 4.99 2.59 8.62
N THR A 59 6.17 3.03 8.18
CA THR A 59 6.36 4.36 7.60
C THR A 59 5.46 4.57 6.38
N VAL A 60 5.47 3.62 5.43
CA VAL A 60 4.65 3.70 4.22
C VAL A 60 3.16 3.70 4.55
N GLU A 61 2.72 2.90 5.52
CA GLU A 61 1.34 2.89 5.99
C GLU A 61 0.90 4.27 6.50
N ASN A 62 1.74 4.91 7.31
CA ASN A 62 1.45 6.23 7.86
C ASN A 62 1.44 7.32 6.77
N LEU A 63 2.36 7.26 5.80
CA LEU A 63 2.40 8.19 4.66
C LEU A 63 1.13 8.06 3.79
N ILE A 64 0.72 6.83 3.47
CA ILE A 64 -0.50 6.58 2.70
C ILE A 64 -1.73 7.13 3.44
N LYS A 65 -1.86 6.84 4.74
CA LYS A 65 -2.97 7.34 5.56
C LYS A 65 -3.00 8.87 5.63
N GLY A 66 -1.84 9.51 5.67
CA GLY A 66 -1.72 10.97 5.67
C GLY A 66 -2.03 11.64 4.33
N THR A 67 -2.13 10.87 3.23
CA THR A 67 -2.42 11.40 1.89
C THR A 67 -3.93 11.53 1.62
N PHE A 68 -4.77 10.99 2.50
CA PHE A 68 -6.23 11.01 2.31
C PHE A 68 -6.82 12.40 2.51
N GLU A 69 -7.65 12.82 1.54
CA GLU A 69 -8.51 13.98 1.65
C GLU A 69 -9.93 13.59 1.17
N PRO A 70 -10.99 13.80 1.99
CA PRO A 70 -12.35 13.32 1.69
C PRO A 70 -12.94 13.84 0.37
N ALA A 71 -12.47 14.99 -0.13
CA ALA A 71 -12.99 15.65 -1.33
C ALA A 71 -12.30 15.19 -2.63
N ILE A 72 -11.29 14.31 -2.55
CA ILE A 72 -10.46 13.94 -3.70
C ILE A 72 -10.87 12.56 -4.23
N PRO A 73 -11.07 12.41 -5.56
CA PRO A 73 -11.31 11.11 -6.17
C PRO A 73 -10.20 10.10 -5.88
N ALA A 74 -10.56 8.82 -5.72
CA ALA A 74 -9.61 7.75 -5.45
C ALA A 74 -8.43 7.70 -6.44
N GLU A 75 -8.67 8.02 -7.72
CA GLU A 75 -7.66 8.09 -8.77
C GLU A 75 -6.58 9.14 -8.48
N ASP A 76 -6.97 10.28 -7.94
CA ASP A 76 -6.04 11.37 -7.66
C ASP A 76 -5.28 11.13 -6.34
N VAL A 77 -5.93 10.52 -5.35
CA VAL A 77 -5.26 10.00 -4.15
C VAL A 77 -4.23 8.93 -4.55
N LEU A 78 -4.57 8.03 -5.48
CA LEU A 78 -3.65 7.00 -5.98
C LEU A 78 -2.43 7.62 -6.69
N LYS A 79 -2.61 8.65 -7.51
CA LYS A 79 -1.49 9.37 -8.15
C LYS A 79 -0.55 9.98 -7.11
N ARG A 80 -1.09 10.59 -6.05
CA ARG A 80 -0.30 11.13 -4.94
C ARG A 80 0.48 10.03 -4.22
N ILE A 81 -0.16 8.91 -3.91
CA ILE A 81 0.50 7.74 -3.30
C ILE A 81 1.64 7.22 -4.18
N ALA A 82 1.45 7.18 -5.51
CA ALA A 82 2.47 6.72 -6.45
C ALA A 82 3.70 7.64 -6.53
N THR A 83 3.59 8.89 -6.07
CA THR A 83 4.70 9.85 -5.96
C THR A 83 5.40 9.84 -4.60
N LEU A 84 4.91 9.06 -3.64
CA LEU A 84 5.58 8.91 -2.34
C LEU A 84 6.87 8.14 -2.54
N ASP A 85 7.99 8.76 -2.18
CA ASP A 85 9.28 8.06 -2.07
C ASP A 85 9.35 7.43 -0.65
N PRO A 86 9.45 6.09 -0.53
CA PRO A 86 9.37 5.38 0.74
C PRO A 86 10.66 5.36 1.57
#